data_AF-A0AAV4J757-F1
#
_entry.id   AF-A0AAV4J757-F1
#
_cell.length_a   1.000
_cell.length_b   1.000
_cell.length_c   1.000
_cell.angle_alpha   90.00
_cell.angle_beta   90.00
_cell.angle_gamma   90.00
#
_symmetry.space_group_name_H-M   'P 1'
#
loop_
_entity.id
_entity.type
_entity.pdbx_description
1 polymer ?
#
loop_
_entity_poly.entity_id
_entity_poly.type
_entity_poly.pdbx_seq_one_letter_code
_entity_poly.pdbx_strand_id
1 'polypeptide(L)'
;MATAFWDTQRAILVDLLARGETVNSDSYIDTLKRLRPRRLRVRPDMDIGNVLLLHDNARPHSSIRTRETIASFGWTTLPHPSYLSDLAPSGYMYPHETRFERQTLREC
;
A
#
# COMPACT_ATOMS: atom_id res chain seq x y z
N MET A 1 4.55 -3.73 -11.08
CA MET A 1 3.90 -2.74 -10.19
C MET A 1 4.40 -3.00 -8.78
N ALA A 2 4.57 -1.97 -7.95
CA ALA A 2 5.03 -2.14 -6.57
C ALA A 2 3.94 -1.68 -5.59
N THR A 3 3.72 -2.46 -4.54
CA THR A 3 2.82 -2.10 -3.42
C THR A 3 3.67 -1.91 -2.17
N ALA A 4 3.64 -0.71 -1.58
CA ALA A 4 4.43 -0.39 -0.40
C ALA A 4 3.53 0.06 0.76
N PHE A 5 3.77 -0.51 1.94
CA PHE A 5 3.17 -0.10 3.21
C PHE A 5 4.26 0.45 4.12
N TRP A 6 3.98 1.60 4.73
CA TRP A 6 4.94 2.33 5.52
C TRP A 6 4.26 3.20 6.57
N ASP A 7 5.04 3.61 7.57
CA ASP A 7 4.65 4.56 8.62
C ASP A 7 5.64 5.72 8.68
N THR A 8 5.39 6.70 9.56
CA THR A 8 6.25 7.88 9.74
C THR A 8 7.72 7.57 10.06
N GLN A 9 8.05 6.33 10.42
CA GLN A 9 9.41 5.91 10.69
C GLN A 9 10.08 5.23 9.49
N ARG A 10 9.45 4.20 8.87
CA ARG A 10 10.01 3.51 7.68
C ARG A 10 9.00 2.60 6.96
N ALA A 11 9.43 2.06 5.83
CA ALA A 11 8.73 0.99 5.12
C ALA A 11 8.63 -0.30 5.95
N ILE A 12 7.42 -0.88 5.99
CA ILE A 12 7.11 -2.11 6.72
C ILE A 12 7.12 -3.31 5.77
N LEU A 13 6.47 -3.15 4.61
CA LEU A 13 6.35 -4.17 3.58
C LEU A 13 6.41 -3.52 2.21
N VAL A 14 7.23 -4.06 1.32
CA VAL A 14 7.21 -3.72 -0.11
C VAL A 14 7.05 -5.05 -0.84
N ASP A 15 6.00 -5.14 -1.65
CA ASP A 15 5.71 -6.31 -2.47
C ASP A 15 5.78 -5.91 -3.94
N LEU A 16 6.62 -6.63 -4.68
CA LEU A 16 6.85 -6.40 -6.11
C LEU A 16 6.07 -7.45 -6.88
N LEU A 17 5.05 -7.01 -7.61
CA LEU A 17 4.34 -7.88 -8.53
C LEU A 17 5.18 -8.16 -9.76
N ALA A 18 5.03 -9.36 -10.32
CA ALA A 18 5.71 -9.71 -11.56
C ALA A 18 5.27 -8.79 -12.70
N ARG A 19 6.10 -8.71 -13.74
CA ARG A 19 5.81 -7.86 -14.90
C ARG A 19 4.53 -8.35 -15.59
N GLY A 20 3.56 -7.45 -15.71
CA GLY A 20 2.26 -7.74 -16.34
C GLY A 20 1.18 -8.21 -15.36
N GLU A 21 1.50 -8.40 -14.08
CA GLU A 21 0.49 -8.70 -13.06
C GLU A 21 -0.16 -7.44 -12.50
N THR A 22 -1.47 -7.54 -12.24
CA THR A 22 -2.29 -6.47 -11.70
C THR A 22 -2.75 -6.84 -10.29
N VAL A 23 -2.78 -5.86 -9.37
CA VAL A 23 -3.37 -6.10 -8.05
C VAL A 23 -4.87 -6.32 -8.20
N ASN A 24 -5.30 -7.51 -7.83
CA ASN A 24 -6.70 -7.87 -7.65
C ASN A 24 -7.03 -7.93 -6.14
N SER A 25 -8.29 -8.15 -5.79
CA SER A 25 -8.71 -8.16 -4.37
C SER A 25 -8.03 -9.28 -3.57
N ASP A 26 -7.88 -10.47 -4.13
CA ASP A 26 -7.31 -11.62 -3.40
C ASP A 26 -5.81 -11.43 -3.13
N SER A 27 -5.04 -10.99 -4.14
CA SER A 27 -3.62 -10.64 -3.99
C SER A 27 -3.41 -9.51 -2.98
N TYR A 28 -4.31 -8.53 -2.93
CA TYR A 28 -4.26 -7.47 -1.93
C TYR A 28 -4.53 -8.03 -0.52
N ILE A 29 -5.56 -8.85 -0.35
CA ILE A 29 -5.87 -9.54 0.92
C ILE A 29 -4.67 -10.35 1.42
N ASP A 30 -4.00 -11.09 0.54
CA ASP A 30 -2.82 -11.87 0.91
C ASP A 30 -1.62 -10.99 1.29
N THR A 31 -1.52 -9.82 0.69
CA THR A 31 -0.54 -8.80 1.10
C THR A 31 -0.86 -8.26 2.50
N LEU A 32 -2.13 -7.96 2.81
CA LEU A 32 -2.55 -7.54 4.15
C LEU A 32 -2.30 -8.62 5.22
N LYS A 33 -2.55 -9.89 4.89
CA LYS A 33 -2.26 -11.04 5.77
C LYS A 33 -0.76 -11.16 6.08
N ARG A 34 0.13 -10.86 5.11
CA ARG A 34 1.58 -10.79 5.30
C ARG A 34 2.00 -9.55 6.09
N LEU A 35 1.34 -8.41 5.87
CA LEU A 35 1.61 -7.15 6.55
C LEU A 35 1.37 -7.25 8.06
N ARG A 36 0.28 -7.90 8.49
CA ARG A 36 -0.09 -7.99 9.91
C ARG A 36 1.02 -8.53 10.83
N PRO A 37 1.59 -9.73 10.61
CA PRO A 37 2.68 -10.24 11.45
C PRO A 37 3.98 -9.44 11.25
N ARG A 38 4.23 -8.93 10.02
CA ARG A 38 5.41 -8.11 9.73
C ARG A 38 5.41 -6.80 10.54
N ARG A 39 4.26 -6.13 10.62
CA ARG A 39 4.07 -4.91 11.43
C ARG A 39 4.41 -5.19 12.89
N LEU A 40 3.83 -6.25 13.48
CA LEU A 40 4.09 -6.61 14.88
C LEU A 40 5.57 -6.87 15.16
N ARG A 41 6.30 -7.46 14.21
CA ARG A 41 7.75 -7.68 14.34
C ARG A 41 8.57 -6.39 14.21
N VAL A 42 8.16 -5.48 13.33
CA VAL A 42 8.89 -4.22 13.04
C VAL A 42 8.54 -3.12 14.06
N ARG A 43 7.38 -3.24 14.71
CA ARG A 43 6.76 -2.28 15.64
C ARG A 43 6.05 -3.03 16.80
N PRO A 44 6.78 -3.73 17.68
CA PRO A 44 6.16 -4.38 18.83
C PRO A 44 5.56 -3.37 19.83
N ASP A 45 6.10 -2.15 19.84
CA ASP A 45 5.76 -1.03 20.72
C ASP A 45 4.53 -0.21 20.25
N MET A 46 3.98 -0.50 19.06
CA MET A 46 2.79 0.18 18.54
C MET A 46 1.52 -0.59 18.90
N ASP A 47 0.46 0.13 19.29
CA ASP A 47 -0.81 -0.49 19.67
C ASP A 47 -1.31 -1.44 18.59
N ILE A 48 -1.60 -2.67 19.02
CA ILE A 48 -2.02 -3.76 18.14
C ILE A 48 -3.46 -3.50 17.67
N GLY A 49 -4.28 -2.85 18.51
CA GLY A 49 -5.72 -2.65 18.29
C GLY A 49 -6.11 -1.39 17.53
N ASN A 50 -5.21 -0.41 17.38
CA ASN A 50 -5.53 0.89 16.77
C ASN A 50 -4.70 1.17 15.52
N VAL A 51 -4.84 0.33 14.49
CA VAL A 51 -4.23 0.60 13.18
C VAL A 51 -5.18 1.45 12.35
N LEU A 52 -4.73 2.65 12.00
CA LEU A 52 -5.37 3.48 10.98
C LEU A 52 -4.73 3.16 9.63
N LEU A 53 -5.50 2.52 8.75
CA LEU A 53 -5.06 2.20 7.39
C LEU A 53 -5.51 3.30 6.43
N LEU A 54 -4.55 3.94 5.78
CA LEU A 54 -4.78 4.87 4.68
C LEU A 54 -4.39 4.21 3.36
N HIS A 55 -5.35 4.04 2.46
CA HIS A 55 -5.14 3.57 1.10
C HIS A 55 -6.10 4.29 0.14
N ASP A 56 -5.85 4.22 -1.15
CA ASP A 56 -6.71 4.76 -2.19
C ASP A 56 -7.98 3.91 -2.38
N ASN A 57 -9.04 4.49 -2.97
CA ASN A 57 -10.31 3.81 -3.22
C ASN A 57 -10.29 2.94 -4.50
N ALA A 58 -9.13 2.42 -4.91
CA ALA A 58 -9.06 1.52 -6.05
C ALA A 58 -9.97 0.31 -5.84
N ARG A 59 -10.56 -0.21 -6.94
CA ARG A 59 -11.53 -1.31 -6.91
C ARG A 59 -11.09 -2.52 -6.07
N PRO A 60 -9.81 -2.97 -6.13
CA PRO A 60 -9.33 -4.07 -5.31
C PRO A 60 -9.38 -3.79 -3.80
N HIS A 61 -9.10 -2.54 -3.41
CA HIS A 61 -9.05 -2.09 -2.03
C HIS A 61 -10.46 -1.82 -1.48
N SER A 62 -11.37 -1.39 -2.35
CA SER A 62 -12.78 -1.15 -2.04
C SER A 62 -13.67 -2.38 -2.21
N SER A 63 -13.11 -3.59 -2.29
CA SER A 63 -13.92 -4.81 -2.40
C SER A 63 -14.54 -5.19 -1.05
N ILE A 64 -15.68 -5.90 -1.07
CA ILE A 64 -16.33 -6.38 0.17
C ILE A 64 -15.37 -7.27 0.96
N ARG A 65 -14.72 -8.23 0.29
CA ARG A 65 -13.77 -9.16 0.92
C ARG A 65 -12.59 -8.44 1.56
N THR A 66 -12.10 -7.38 0.91
CA THR A 66 -11.00 -6.57 1.45
C THR A 66 -11.44 -5.85 2.72
N ARG A 67 -12.62 -5.21 2.71
CA ARG A 67 -13.16 -4.52 3.90
C ARG A 67 -13.40 -5.47 5.06
N GLU A 68 -13.97 -6.65 4.79
CA GLU A 68 -14.17 -7.69 5.81
C GLU A 68 -12.84 -8.15 6.41
N THR A 69 -11.82 -8.33 5.57
CA THR A 69 -10.47 -8.70 6.03
C THR A 69 -9.87 -7.62 6.93
N ILE A 70 -9.97 -6.34 6.54
CA ILE A 70 -9.47 -5.21 7.33
C ILE A 70 -10.20 -5.13 8.68
N ALA A 71 -11.53 -5.28 8.68
CA ALA A 71 -12.33 -5.31 9.90
C ALA A 71 -11.96 -6.50 10.81
N SER A 72 -11.70 -7.68 10.23
CA SER A 72 -11.25 -8.88 10.97
C SER A 72 -9.90 -8.70 11.67
N PHE A 73 -9.08 -7.76 11.18
CA PHE A 73 -7.80 -7.41 11.78
C PHE A 73 -7.93 -6.34 12.87
N GLY A 74 -9.11 -5.77 13.06
CA GLY A 74 -9.33 -4.64 13.97
C GLY A 74 -8.74 -3.33 13.43
N TRP A 75 -8.59 -3.20 12.12
CA TRP A 75 -8.03 -2.00 11.51
C TRP A 75 -9.15 -1.06 11.06
N THR A 76 -8.94 0.25 11.25
CA THR A 76 -9.88 1.28 10.82
C THR A 76 -9.38 1.89 9.52
N THR A 77 -10.21 1.85 8.47
CA THR A 77 -9.88 2.50 7.20
C THR A 77 -10.18 3.99 7.30
N LEU A 78 -9.19 4.83 6.99
CA LEU A 78 -9.40 6.28 6.92
C LEU A 78 -10.09 6.64 5.59
N PRO A 79 -11.04 7.58 5.60
CA PRO A 79 -11.69 8.03 4.37
C PRO A 79 -10.66 8.72 3.47
N HIS A 80 -10.48 8.19 2.25
CA HIS A 80 -9.65 8.83 1.22
C HIS A 80 -10.56 9.38 0.11
N PRO A 81 -10.43 10.67 -0.27
CA PRO A 81 -11.22 11.22 -1.38
C PRO A 81 -10.76 10.64 -2.72
N SER A 82 -11.70 10.33 -3.61
CA SER A 82 -11.47 9.57 -4.86
C SER A 82 -10.49 10.18 -5.88
N TYR A 83 -10.00 11.40 -5.64
CA TYR A 83 -9.15 12.16 -6.58
C TYR A 83 -7.93 12.79 -5.93
N LEU A 84 -7.64 12.50 -4.66
CA LEU A 84 -6.50 13.09 -3.95
C LEU A 84 -5.27 12.16 -3.99
N SER A 85 -4.85 11.78 -5.21
CA SER A 85 -3.56 11.09 -5.43
C SER A 85 -2.38 11.86 -4.81
N ASP A 86 -2.47 13.19 -4.75
CA ASP A 86 -1.45 14.07 -4.15
C ASP A 86 -1.50 14.18 -2.61
N LEU A 87 -2.53 13.60 -1.95
CA LEU A 87 -2.61 13.58 -0.47
C LEU A 87 -2.32 12.21 0.13
N ALA A 88 -2.21 11.16 -0.69
CA ALA A 88 -1.63 9.92 -0.20
C ALA A 88 -0.14 10.18 0.08
N PRO A 89 0.36 9.94 1.30
CA PRO A 89 1.78 10.11 1.58
C PRO A 89 2.68 9.37 0.58
N SER A 90 2.19 8.25 0.01
CA SER A 90 2.88 7.47 -1.02
C SER A 90 3.24 8.24 -2.28
N GLY A 91 2.52 9.31 -2.64
CA GLY A 91 2.85 10.18 -3.77
C GLY A 91 4.12 11.01 -3.54
N TYR A 92 4.41 11.38 -2.29
CA TYR A 92 5.62 12.12 -1.92
C TYR A 92 6.88 11.25 -1.86
N MET A 93 6.74 9.93 -1.80
CA MET A 93 7.89 9.02 -1.64
C MET A 93 8.57 8.66 -2.98
N TYR A 94 7.93 8.91 -4.13
CA TYR A 94 8.48 8.63 -5.46
C TYR A 94 8.70 9.89 -6.34
N PRO A 95 9.48 10.91 -5.92
CA PRO A 95 9.80 12.05 -6.78
C PRO A 95 10.85 11.73 -7.87
N HIS A 96 11.41 10.52 -7.91
CA HIS A 96 12.56 10.19 -8.78
C HIS A 96 12.27 9.37 -10.04
N GLU A 97 11.04 8.89 -10.25
CA GLU A 97 10.74 8.06 -11.44
C GLU A 97 10.71 8.86 -12.76
N THR A 98 10.61 10.20 -12.70
CA THR A 98 10.65 11.06 -13.91
C THR A 98 12.04 11.22 -14.54
N ARG A 99 13.11 10.70 -13.93
CA ARG A 99 14.48 10.80 -14.50
C ARG A 99 14.91 9.59 -15.31
N PHE A 100 14.27 8.43 -15.13
CA PHE A 100 14.71 7.20 -15.81
C PHE A 100 14.19 7.09 -17.25
N GLU A 101 12.98 7.58 -17.54
CA GLU A 101 12.42 7.54 -18.91
C GLU A 101 13.06 8.52 -19.90
N ARG A 102 13.78 9.55 -19.43
CA ARG A 102 14.45 10.51 -20.33
C ARG A 102 15.80 10.01 -20.87
N GLN A 103 16.37 8.96 -20.30
CA GLN A 103 17.68 8.45 -20.71
C GLN A 103 17.59 7.40 -21.81
N THR A 104 16.47 6.66 -21.89
CA THR A 104 16.21 5.64 -22.93
C THR A 104 15.70 6.20 -24.27
N LEU A 105 15.34 7.48 -24.35
CA LEU A 105 14.90 8.14 -25.61
C LEU A 105 15.98 9.00 -26.28
N ARG A 106 17.23 8.96 -25.79
CA ARG A 106 18.39 9.62 -26.42
C ARG A 106 19.41 8.65 -27.06
N GLU A 107 19.12 7.35 -27.06
CA GLU A 107 19.98 6.31 -27.65
C GLU A 107 19.26 5.45 -28.72
N CYS A 108 18.23 6.01 -29.37
CA CYS A 108 17.73 5.57 -30.68
C CYS A 108 17.86 6.72 -31.66
#